data_AF-A0A7J8QBL5-F1
#
_entry.id   AF-A0A7J8QBL5-F1
#
_cell.length_a   1.000
_cell.length_b   1.000
_cell.length_c   1.000
_cell.angle_alpha   90.00
_cell.angle_beta   90.00
_cell.angle_gamma   90.00
#
_symmetry.space_group_name_H-M   'P 1'
#
loop_
_entity.id
_entity.type
_entity.pdbx_description
1 polymer ?
#
loop_
_entity_poly.entity_id
_entity_poly.type
_entity_poly.pdbx_seq_one_letter_code
_entity_poly.pdbx_strand_id
1 'polypeptide(L)'
;MSLYYRWKNFEEDEDRPEKPRRFGVTEMRGPNHTLLTQNALQDIFESMGQFVDGLKFSGGSHSLMPKSFLKQVIDMAHQHNVYVSTGDWAEHLIRKGPSAFKDYVEECKQMGFDTIELNVTSLEVPEDTLLRYVRLIKGGGLKAKPQFDVKFNKSDIPIGGDRAFGAYVPPPPRST
;
A
#
# COMPACT_ATOMS: atom_id res chain seq x y z
N MET A 1 30.97 -11.13 29.34
CA MET A 1 29.73 -11.12 28.54
C MET A 1 29.98 -10.61 27.10
N SER A 2 30.82 -11.25 26.28
CA SER A 2 31.13 -10.72 24.93
C SER A 2 31.51 -11.78 23.85
N LEU A 3 31.38 -13.07 24.13
CA LEU A 3 31.73 -14.12 23.14
C LEU A 3 30.62 -14.46 22.13
N TYR A 4 29.39 -13.95 22.31
CA TYR A 4 28.22 -14.39 21.54
C TYR A 4 27.94 -13.62 20.23
N TYR A 5 28.69 -12.56 19.91
CA TYR A 5 28.41 -11.69 18.75
C TYR A 5 29.57 -11.57 17.75
N ARG A 6 30.59 -12.43 17.80
CA ARG A 6 31.76 -12.38 16.88
C ARG A 6 31.42 -12.50 15.39
N TRP A 7 30.23 -12.99 15.05
CA TRP A 7 29.75 -13.20 13.68
C TRP A 7 28.85 -12.06 13.17
N LYS A 8 28.41 -11.16 14.06
CA LYS A 8 27.69 -9.96 13.64
C LYS A 8 28.71 -8.92 13.23
N ASN A 9 28.81 -8.69 11.93
CA ASN A 9 29.46 -7.49 11.40
C ASN A 9 28.41 -6.37 11.30
N PHE A 10 28.79 -5.15 11.68
CA PHE A 10 27.96 -3.95 11.52
C PHE A 10 28.29 -3.20 10.22
N GLU A 11 29.08 -3.81 9.33
CA GLU A 11 29.35 -3.28 8.00
C GLU A 11 28.05 -2.96 7.26
N GLU A 12 28.03 -1.76 6.67
CA GLU A 12 26.89 -1.26 5.91
C GLU A 12 26.73 -2.10 4.64
N ASP A 13 25.49 -2.53 4.37
CA ASP A 13 25.12 -3.27 3.17
C ASP A 13 25.16 -2.31 1.96
N GLU A 14 26.31 -2.22 1.29
CA GLU A 14 26.57 -1.25 0.20
C GLU A 14 25.64 -1.43 -1.02
N ASP A 15 24.91 -2.54 -1.13
CA ASP A 15 24.05 -2.83 -2.27
C ASP A 15 22.71 -2.07 -2.25
N ARG A 16 22.30 -1.51 -1.10
CA ARG A 16 21.04 -0.74 -1.00
C ARG A 16 21.27 0.74 -1.32
N PRO A 17 20.58 1.32 -2.32
CA PRO A 17 20.73 2.74 -2.62
C PRO A 17 20.25 3.64 -1.48
N GLU A 18 20.80 4.85 -1.40
CA GLU A 18 20.31 5.88 -0.49
C GLU A 18 18.91 6.41 -0.87
N LYS A 19 18.23 7.04 0.11
CA LYS A 19 16.94 7.70 -0.16
C LYS A 19 17.13 9.01 -0.95
N PRO A 20 16.16 9.41 -1.81
CA PRO A 20 14.92 8.71 -2.15
C PRO A 20 15.15 7.56 -3.14
N ARG A 21 14.65 6.37 -2.80
CA ARG A 21 14.88 5.15 -3.58
C ARG A 21 13.93 5.01 -4.76
N ARG A 22 14.44 4.42 -5.85
CA ARG A 22 13.65 4.08 -7.05
C ARG A 22 13.31 2.59 -7.16
N PHE A 23 14.07 1.73 -6.49
CA PHE A 23 13.91 0.28 -6.43
C PHE A 23 14.28 -0.20 -5.02
N GLY A 24 13.90 -1.43 -4.66
CA GLY A 24 14.11 -1.94 -3.30
C GLY A 24 13.35 -1.14 -2.23
N VAL A 25 12.22 -0.54 -2.61
CA VAL A 25 11.42 0.31 -1.74
C VAL A 25 10.71 -0.52 -0.67
N THR A 26 10.72 -0.02 0.56
CA THR A 26 9.98 -0.62 1.68
C THR A 26 8.86 0.32 2.09
N GLU A 27 7.62 -0.12 1.95
CA GLU A 27 6.45 0.63 2.40
C GLU A 27 5.88 -0.02 3.65
N MET A 28 5.79 0.75 4.74
CA MET A 28 5.15 0.28 5.97
C MET A 28 3.65 0.55 5.93
N ARG A 29 2.88 -0.38 6.50
CA ARG A 29 1.47 -0.13 6.79
C ARG A 29 1.37 0.75 8.03
N GLY A 30 0.91 1.97 7.83
CA GLY A 30 0.63 2.94 8.87
C GLY A 30 -0.67 2.65 9.61
N PRO A 31 -1.26 3.67 10.26
CA PRO A 31 -2.44 3.52 11.09
C PRO A 31 -3.55 2.72 10.39
N ASN A 32 -3.94 1.60 11.01
CA ASN A 32 -4.97 0.70 10.51
C ASN A 32 -5.73 0.08 11.67
N HIS A 33 -6.77 0.76 12.17
CA HIS A 33 -7.63 0.28 13.26
C HIS A 33 -6.87 0.04 14.60
N THR A 34 -5.54 0.18 14.60
CA THR A 34 -4.59 0.01 15.70
C THR A 34 -4.02 1.37 16.03
N LEU A 35 -3.78 1.62 17.32
CA LEU A 35 -3.19 2.85 17.85
C LEU A 35 -1.70 2.98 17.48
N LEU A 36 -1.38 3.05 16.18
CA LEU A 36 -0.12 3.64 15.74
C LEU A 36 -0.23 5.14 15.98
N THR A 37 0.22 5.56 17.16
CA THR A 37 0.26 6.97 17.54
C THR A 37 1.35 7.69 16.76
N GLN A 38 1.27 9.02 16.69
CA GLN A 38 2.29 9.85 16.08
C GLN A 38 3.69 9.55 16.66
N ASN A 39 3.80 9.39 17.97
CA ASN A 39 5.07 9.09 18.65
C ASN A 39 5.67 7.76 18.18
N ALA A 40 4.85 6.71 18.05
CA ALA A 40 5.35 5.43 17.57
C ALA A 40 5.87 5.51 16.12
N LEU A 41 5.20 6.30 15.26
CA LEU A 41 5.68 6.54 13.90
C LEU A 41 6.99 7.34 13.90
N GLN A 42 7.10 8.35 14.78
CA GLN A 42 8.32 9.13 14.95
C GLN A 42 9.49 8.24 15.39
N ASP A 43 9.29 7.42 16.42
CA ASP A 43 10.31 6.49 16.92
C ASP A 43 10.79 5.54 15.81
N ILE A 44 9.88 5.05 14.97
CA ILE A 44 10.22 4.22 13.80
C ILE A 44 11.06 5.01 12.80
N PHE A 45 10.68 6.25 12.49
CA PHE A 45 11.40 7.08 11.52
C PHE A 45 12.78 7.55 12.02
N GLU A 46 12.94 7.74 13.32
CA GLU A 46 14.22 8.10 13.94
C GLU A 46 15.15 6.90 14.10
N SER A 47 14.61 5.71 14.40
CA SER A 47 15.42 4.50 14.65
C SER A 47 15.68 3.65 13.40
N MET A 48 14.63 3.37 12.63
CA MET A 48 14.65 2.46 11.47
C MET A 48 14.30 3.18 10.17
N GLY A 49 14.19 4.51 10.20
CA GLY A 49 13.72 5.32 9.09
C GLY A 49 14.54 5.12 7.83
N GLN A 50 15.84 4.84 7.92
CA GLN A 50 16.68 4.57 6.76
C GLN A 50 16.15 3.42 5.88
N PHE A 51 15.42 2.47 6.46
CA PHE A 51 14.84 1.32 5.76
C PHE A 51 13.37 1.50 5.36
N VAL A 52 12.75 2.64 5.68
CA VAL A 52 11.33 2.92 5.39
C VAL A 52 11.23 3.97 4.29
N ASP A 53 10.70 3.62 3.13
CA ASP A 53 10.57 4.53 1.99
C ASP A 53 9.16 5.13 1.87
N GLY A 54 8.14 4.40 2.34
CA GLY A 54 6.74 4.83 2.25
C GLY A 54 5.90 4.49 3.49
N LEU A 55 4.87 5.31 3.72
CA LEU A 55 3.86 5.13 4.77
C LEU A 55 2.47 5.01 4.12
N LYS A 56 1.82 3.85 4.26
CA LYS A 56 0.46 3.59 3.76
C LYS A 56 -0.60 3.79 4.84
N PHE A 57 -1.54 4.73 4.64
CA PHE A 57 -2.76 4.84 5.46
C PHE A 57 -3.75 3.72 5.09
N SER A 58 -3.59 2.55 5.71
CA SER A 58 -4.28 1.34 5.27
C SER A 58 -5.79 1.39 5.53
N GLY A 59 -6.57 0.82 4.61
CA GLY A 59 -8.03 0.72 4.72
C GLY A 59 -8.76 2.05 4.76
N GLY A 60 -8.15 3.13 4.24
CA GLY A 60 -8.76 4.45 4.26
C GLY A 60 -8.88 5.08 5.65
N SER A 61 -8.06 4.64 6.61
CA SER A 61 -8.06 5.14 7.99
C SER A 61 -7.92 6.66 8.10
N HIS A 62 -7.23 7.29 7.14
CA HIS A 62 -7.09 8.74 7.04
C HIS A 62 -8.44 9.48 6.96
N SER A 63 -9.49 8.84 6.43
CA SER A 63 -10.84 9.42 6.35
C SER A 63 -11.50 9.64 7.72
N LEU A 64 -11.03 8.94 8.76
CA LEU A 64 -11.54 9.04 10.14
C LEU A 64 -10.72 10.01 11.00
N MET A 65 -9.63 10.56 10.47
CA MET A 65 -8.70 11.41 11.21
C MET A 65 -8.99 12.90 10.97
N PRO A 66 -8.82 13.77 11.98
CA PRO A 66 -8.86 15.21 11.77
C PRO A 66 -7.79 15.65 10.75
N LYS A 67 -8.13 16.56 9.84
CA LYS A 67 -7.21 17.06 8.81
C LYS A 67 -5.91 17.60 9.38
N SER A 68 -5.97 18.34 10.49
CA SER A 68 -4.79 18.87 11.17
C SER A 68 -3.83 17.78 11.62
N PHE A 69 -4.35 16.71 12.22
CA PHE A 69 -3.57 15.55 12.65
C PHE A 69 -2.96 14.82 11.46
N LEU A 70 -3.75 14.58 10.41
CA LEU A 70 -3.26 13.93 9.19
C LEU A 70 -2.09 14.71 8.57
N LYS A 71 -2.21 16.04 8.50
CA LYS A 71 -1.16 16.92 7.99
C LYS A 71 0.12 16.83 8.81
N GLN A 72 0.02 16.78 10.14
CA GLN A 72 1.18 16.61 11.03
C GLN A 72 1.91 15.28 10.78
N VAL A 73 1.16 14.19 10.61
CA VAL A 73 1.76 12.87 10.33
C VAL A 73 2.42 12.84 8.95
N ILE A 74 1.79 13.46 7.93
CA ILE A 74 2.35 13.57 6.58
C ILE A 74 3.65 14.40 6.61
N ASP A 75 3.62 15.56 7.27
CA ASP A 75 4.79 16.44 7.36
C ASP A 75 5.96 15.77 8.07
N MET A 76 5.68 15.01 9.13
CA MET A 76 6.67 14.18 9.81
C MET A 76 7.24 13.09 8.89
N ALA A 77 6.42 12.38 8.12
CA ALA A 77 6.92 11.40 7.16
C ALA A 77 7.85 12.05 6.11
N HIS A 78 7.46 13.22 5.59
CA HIS A 78 8.25 13.97 4.62
C HIS A 78 9.59 14.46 5.18
N GLN A 79 9.66 14.85 6.46
CA GLN A 79 10.93 15.20 7.13
C GLN A 79 11.95 14.05 7.12
N HIS A 80 11.49 12.79 7.05
CA HIS A 80 12.34 11.60 6.99
C HIS A 80 12.48 11.01 5.57
N ASN A 81 12.13 11.78 4.53
CA ASN A 81 12.11 11.34 3.14
C ASN A 81 11.25 10.08 2.92
N VAL A 82 10.12 9.98 3.63
CA VAL A 82 9.14 8.91 3.51
C VAL A 82 7.93 9.43 2.73
N TYR A 83 7.61 8.82 1.59
CA TYR A 83 6.42 9.19 0.83
C TYR A 83 5.15 8.66 1.51
N VAL A 84 4.00 9.29 1.28
CA VAL A 84 2.73 8.89 1.89
C VAL A 84 1.72 8.42 0.85
N SER A 85 1.08 7.28 1.10
CA SER A 85 -0.01 6.74 0.28
C SER A 85 -1.36 6.68 1.01
N THR A 86 -2.45 6.88 0.26
CA THR A 86 -3.83 6.94 0.77
C THR A 86 -4.42 5.58 1.16
N GLY A 87 -3.81 4.47 0.73
CA GLY A 87 -4.40 3.13 0.84
C GLY A 87 -5.70 2.94 0.04
N ASP A 88 -6.41 1.86 0.34
CA ASP A 88 -7.61 1.35 -0.35
C ASP A 88 -8.88 2.18 -0.01
N TRP A 89 -8.93 3.47 -0.38
CA TRP A 89 -10.10 4.34 -0.13
C TRP A 89 -10.72 4.94 -1.39
N ALA A 90 -9.95 5.07 -2.47
CA ALA A 90 -10.39 5.72 -3.70
C ALA A 90 -11.66 5.08 -4.30
N GLU A 91 -11.81 3.75 -4.18
CA GLU A 91 -12.97 2.99 -4.65
C GLU A 91 -14.29 3.42 -3.99
N HIS A 92 -14.25 3.87 -2.74
CA HIS A 92 -15.44 4.36 -2.03
C HIS A 92 -15.93 5.70 -2.60
N LEU A 93 -15.00 6.53 -3.10
CA LEU A 93 -15.30 7.84 -3.64
C LEU A 93 -15.68 7.78 -5.12
N ILE A 94 -15.08 6.87 -5.87
CA ILE A 94 -15.42 6.63 -7.29
C ILE A 94 -16.91 6.27 -7.46
N ARG A 95 -17.49 5.51 -6.52
CA ARG A 95 -18.93 5.18 -6.52
C ARG A 95 -19.85 6.39 -6.37
N LYS A 96 -19.35 7.53 -5.88
CA LYS A 96 -20.13 8.78 -5.74
C LYS A 96 -20.19 9.60 -7.03
N GLY A 97 -19.48 9.19 -8.07
CA GLY A 97 -19.51 9.80 -9.41
C GLY A 97 -18.18 10.43 -9.84
N PRO A 98 -18.05 10.82 -11.13
CA PRO A 98 -16.78 11.25 -11.71
C PRO A 98 -16.19 12.53 -11.11
N SER A 99 -17.02 13.49 -10.71
CA SER A 99 -16.59 14.74 -10.07
C SER A 99 -15.95 14.48 -8.71
N ALA A 100 -16.55 13.59 -7.91
CA ALA A 100 -16.08 13.28 -6.57
C ALA A 100 -14.64 12.73 -6.56
N PHE A 101 -14.27 11.93 -7.56
CA PHE A 101 -12.91 11.41 -7.65
C PHE A 101 -11.89 12.50 -8.00
N LYS A 102 -12.26 13.44 -8.86
CA LYS A 102 -11.39 14.59 -9.18
C LYS A 102 -11.15 15.46 -7.94
N ASP A 103 -12.22 15.79 -7.21
CA ASP A 103 -12.13 16.57 -5.98
C ASP A 103 -11.27 15.87 -4.92
N TYR A 104 -11.37 14.53 -4.83
CA TYR A 104 -10.52 13.73 -3.96
C TYR A 104 -9.03 13.78 -4.33
N VAL A 105 -8.70 13.72 -5.63
CA VAL A 105 -7.31 13.86 -6.10
C VAL A 105 -6.74 15.21 -5.67
N GLU A 106 -7.49 16.30 -5.85
CA GLU A 106 -7.08 17.64 -5.44
C GLU A 106 -6.93 17.75 -3.92
N GLU A 107 -7.88 17.20 -3.15
CA GLU A 107 -7.79 17.18 -1.69
C GLU A 107 -6.57 16.40 -1.19
N CYS A 108 -6.29 15.22 -1.77
CA CYS A 108 -5.10 14.44 -1.45
C CYS A 108 -3.83 15.25 -1.70
N LYS A 109 -3.77 15.97 -2.83
CA LYS A 109 -2.63 16.81 -3.17
C LYS A 109 -2.43 17.95 -2.18
N GLN A 110 -3.51 18.62 -1.79
CA GLN A 110 -3.49 19.71 -0.80
C GLN A 110 -3.08 19.23 0.59
N MET A 111 -3.52 18.04 0.98
CA MET A 111 -3.14 17.41 2.25
C MET A 111 -1.66 16.96 2.29
N GLY A 112 -1.01 16.84 1.12
CA GLY A 112 0.39 16.43 1.01
C GLY A 112 0.59 14.93 0.78
N PHE A 113 -0.43 14.19 0.36
CA PHE A 113 -0.19 12.81 -0.09
C PHE A 113 0.69 12.80 -1.35
N ASP A 114 1.45 11.72 -1.53
CA ASP A 114 2.30 11.52 -2.70
C ASP A 114 1.68 10.53 -3.69
N THR A 115 0.96 9.54 -3.17
CA THR A 115 0.46 8.39 -3.91
C THR A 115 -1.00 8.12 -3.59
N ILE A 116 -1.81 7.92 -4.62
CA ILE A 116 -3.17 7.38 -4.49
C ILE A 116 -3.14 5.90 -4.90
N GLU A 117 -3.60 5.05 -4.01
CA GLU A 117 -3.80 3.63 -4.28
C GLU A 117 -5.18 3.37 -4.89
N LEU A 118 -5.23 2.47 -5.87
CA LEU A 118 -6.47 2.05 -6.53
C LEU A 118 -6.59 0.53 -6.40
N ASN A 119 -7.56 0.04 -5.63
CA ASN A 119 -7.82 -1.40 -5.58
C ASN A 119 -8.59 -1.82 -6.84
N VAL A 120 -7.88 -2.36 -7.83
CA VAL A 120 -8.46 -2.69 -9.15
C VAL A 120 -9.55 -3.75 -9.00
N THR A 121 -9.32 -4.73 -8.15
CA THR A 121 -10.24 -5.83 -7.90
C THR A 121 -11.53 -5.37 -7.22
N SER A 122 -11.46 -4.40 -6.30
CA SER A 122 -12.65 -3.79 -5.67
C SER A 122 -13.42 -2.83 -6.58
N LEU A 123 -12.76 -2.29 -7.61
CA LEU A 123 -13.37 -1.34 -8.55
C LEU A 123 -14.24 -2.05 -9.60
N GLU A 124 -13.86 -3.26 -10.01
CA GLU A 124 -14.57 -4.06 -11.03
C GLU A 124 -14.86 -3.26 -12.32
N VAL A 125 -13.97 -2.33 -12.67
CA VAL A 125 -14.12 -1.48 -13.86
C VAL A 125 -13.32 -2.03 -15.04
N PRO A 126 -13.76 -1.77 -16.29
CA PRO A 126 -12.97 -2.05 -17.48
C PRO A 126 -11.60 -1.35 -17.46
N GLU A 127 -10.62 -1.93 -18.15
CA GLU A 127 -9.23 -1.44 -18.19
C GLU A 127 -9.11 0.01 -18.68
N ASP A 128 -9.89 0.41 -19.69
CA ASP A 128 -9.92 1.78 -20.20
C ASP A 128 -10.33 2.79 -19.10
N THR A 129 -11.23 2.37 -18.22
CA THR A 129 -11.72 3.16 -17.08
C THR A 129 -10.65 3.27 -16.01
N LEU A 130 -9.95 2.18 -15.69
CA LEU A 130 -8.80 2.21 -14.80
C LEU A 130 -7.72 3.18 -15.31
N LEU A 131 -7.40 3.15 -16.61
CA LEU A 131 -6.44 4.06 -17.23
C LEU A 131 -6.90 5.52 -17.15
N ARG A 132 -8.21 5.82 -17.23
CA ARG A 132 -8.74 7.17 -16.99
C ARG A 132 -8.45 7.64 -15.55
N TYR A 133 -8.68 6.80 -14.54
CA TYR A 133 -8.35 7.15 -13.15
C TYR A 133 -6.86 7.36 -12.93
N VAL A 134 -6.01 6.49 -13.49
CA VAL A 134 -4.55 6.66 -13.44
C VAL A 134 -4.12 8.00 -14.05
N ARG A 135 -4.70 8.39 -15.19
CA ARG A 135 -4.41 9.68 -15.84
C ARG A 135 -4.88 10.87 -14.99
N LEU A 136 -6.03 10.77 -14.34
CA LEU A 136 -6.53 11.81 -13.44
C LEU A 136 -5.60 12.02 -12.24
N ILE A 137 -5.18 10.94 -11.57
CA ILE A 137 -4.23 11.01 -10.44
C ILE A 137 -2.91 11.66 -10.88
N LYS A 138 -2.34 11.18 -12.00
CA LYS A 138 -1.08 11.71 -12.54
C LYS A 138 -1.22 13.17 -12.99
N GLY A 139 -2.37 13.55 -13.55
CA GLY A 139 -2.70 14.92 -13.92
C GLY A 139 -2.75 15.87 -12.72
N GLY A 140 -3.18 15.39 -11.55
CA GLY A 140 -3.12 16.11 -10.27
C GLY A 140 -1.73 16.14 -9.62
N GLY A 141 -0.70 15.61 -10.28
CA GLY A 141 0.67 15.62 -9.75
C GLY A 141 0.91 14.64 -8.61
N LEU A 142 0.15 13.53 -8.58
CA LEU A 142 0.29 12.42 -7.64
C LEU A 142 0.72 11.14 -8.38
N LYS A 143 1.31 10.18 -7.67
CA LYS A 143 1.60 8.84 -8.20
C LYS A 143 0.34 7.98 -8.09
N ALA A 144 0.04 7.22 -9.14
CA ALA A 144 -1.01 6.20 -9.09
C ALA A 144 -0.37 4.84 -8.76
N LYS A 145 -0.94 4.13 -7.78
CA LYS A 145 -0.53 2.78 -7.39
C LYS A 145 -1.71 1.82 -7.50
N PRO A 146 -1.99 1.27 -8.69
CA PRO A 146 -3.01 0.25 -8.84
C PRO A 146 -2.57 -1.05 -8.16
N GLN A 147 -3.41 -1.56 -7.27
CA GLN A 147 -3.24 -2.84 -6.59
C GLN A 147 -4.11 -3.89 -7.30
N PHE A 148 -3.46 -4.94 -7.76
CA PHE A 148 -4.10 -6.10 -8.36
C PHE A 148 -4.09 -7.23 -7.33
N ASP A 149 -5.26 -7.52 -6.77
CA ASP A 149 -5.43 -8.63 -5.84
C ASP A 149 -6.19 -9.76 -6.52
N VAL A 150 -5.82 -11.00 -6.22
CA VAL A 150 -6.65 -12.15 -6.58
C VAL A 150 -7.72 -12.30 -5.49
N LYS A 151 -8.88 -11.65 -5.67
CA LYS A 151 -10.07 -11.95 -4.85
C LYS A 151 -10.88 -13.01 -5.59
N PHE A 152 -10.74 -14.26 -5.17
CA PHE A 152 -11.71 -15.30 -5.53
C PHE A 152 -12.96 -15.07 -4.67
N ASN A 153 -14.13 -14.96 -5.30
CA ASN A 153 -15.37 -15.07 -4.57
C ASN A 153 -15.48 -16.51 -4.06
N LYS A 154 -16.11 -16.72 -2.90
CA LYS A 154 -16.38 -18.09 -2.42
C LYS A 154 -17.16 -18.89 -3.46
N SER A 155 -18.00 -18.23 -4.25
CA SER A 155 -18.72 -18.82 -5.39
C SER A 155 -17.82 -19.23 -6.56
N ASP A 156 -16.64 -18.62 -6.71
CA ASP A 156 -15.68 -18.93 -7.78
C ASP A 156 -14.80 -20.12 -7.39
N ILE A 157 -14.79 -20.49 -6.10
CA ILE A 157 -14.14 -21.70 -5.61
C ILE A 157 -15.07 -22.88 -5.93
N PRO A 158 -14.65 -23.85 -6.75
CA PRO A 158 -15.50 -24.98 -7.12
C PRO A 158 -16.01 -25.73 -5.87
N ILE A 159 -17.34 -25.87 -5.76
CA ILE A 159 -17.99 -26.59 -4.66
C ILE A 159 -18.20 -28.04 -5.12
N GLY A 160 -17.14 -28.83 -5.08
CA GLY A 160 -17.12 -30.20 -5.58
C GLY A 160 -15.70 -30.60 -5.96
N GLY A 161 -15.45 -31.89 -6.22
CA GLY A 161 -14.12 -32.40 -6.60
C GLY A 161 -13.52 -31.82 -7.89
N ASP A 162 -14.14 -30.79 -8.47
CA ASP A 162 -13.66 -30.01 -9.60
C ASP A 162 -12.42 -29.23 -9.19
N ARG A 163 -11.27 -29.71 -9.65
CA ARG A 163 -9.98 -29.08 -9.38
C ARG A 163 -9.70 -27.98 -10.39
N ALA A 164 -8.91 -26.99 -9.97
CA ALA A 164 -8.39 -25.97 -10.87
C ALA A 164 -7.68 -26.60 -12.08
N PHE A 165 -7.83 -25.97 -13.25
CA PHE A 165 -7.17 -26.40 -14.48
C PHE A 165 -5.66 -26.52 -14.25
N GLY A 166 -5.10 -27.73 -14.46
CA GLY A 166 -3.67 -28.01 -14.25
C GLY A 166 -3.28 -28.57 -12.88
N ALA A 167 -4.23 -28.80 -11.96
CA ALA A 167 -3.94 -29.47 -10.70
C ALA A 167 -3.54 -30.94 -10.92
N TYR A 168 -2.44 -31.38 -10.29
CA TYR A 168 -1.97 -32.77 -10.32
C TYR A 168 -3.07 -33.74 -9.84
N VAL A 169 -3.29 -34.82 -10.58
CA VAL A 169 -4.22 -35.90 -10.24
C VAL A 169 -3.41 -37.09 -9.74
N PRO A 170 -3.48 -37.43 -8.43
CA PRO A 170 -2.93 -38.69 -7.94
C PRO A 170 -3.63 -39.85 -8.67
N PRO A 171 -2.89 -40.80 -9.26
CA PRO A 171 -3.50 -41.92 -9.95
C PRO A 171 -4.32 -42.78 -8.97
N PRO A 172 -5.46 -43.34 -9.42
CA PRO A 172 -6.25 -44.24 -8.58
C PRO A 172 -5.41 -45.45 -8.13
N PRO A 173 -5.65 -45.98 -6.92
CA PRO A 173 -4.99 -47.21 -6.47
C PRO A 173 -5.24 -48.34 -7.46
N ARG A 174 -4.23 -49.14 -7.77
CA ARG A 174 -4.41 -50.31 -8.64
C ARG A 174 -5.40 -51.27 -7.97
N SER A 175 -6.44 -51.65 -8.71
CA SER A 175 -7.38 -52.68 -8.31
C SER A 175 -6.62 -53.99 -8.05
N THR A 176 -6.88 -54.62 -6.90
CA THR A 176 -6.41 -55.97 -6.57
C THR A 176 -7.11 -57.03 -7.40
#